data_AF-A0AAD5DHT8-F1
#
_entry.id   AF-A0AAD5DHT8-F1
#
_cell.length_a   1.000
_cell.length_b   1.000
_cell.length_c   1.000
_cell.angle_alpha   90.00
_cell.angle_beta   90.00
_cell.angle_gamma   90.00
#
_symmetry.space_group_name_H-M   'P 1'
#
loop_
_entity.id
_entity.type
_entity.pdbx_description
1 polymer ?
#
loop_
_entity_poly.entity_id
_entity_poly.type
_entity_poly.pdbx_seq_one_letter_code
_entity_poly.pdbx_strand_id
1 'polypeptide(L)'
;MTVADVIDWTINLPWQKAFSWFAVAVVASQLRDFFGITMGTFIVSFVGNGFVQSAQDWLPLRRFSPQTRRRLLVCAYYTAIVSLFTLFGVLIIPDVVREGADFVSRLQTENLWVVVLEKMRKGLGDGVMDSLERFLLIASSDDVTQAIDFAALDRIAGGAQRTQYLGMALQNVLRQYTNAAASVVSDLLSFTTKFAIQVGISLILSFMVVWDLPGIQRGVESLRTSRVAPIYNTVAPSLEVFATLFGKALQAQARIAMVNTILTALGMWALQIPGVGLLSLFVFICGFIPIAGVIISTVPIGFVALTEYGFTKLALVILMITGVHFIEAYGLNPAIYSAHLKLHPLLVLTVLVVAEHSLGVWGLLLAVPLTVFTLDYVLRYPEYSVTGVASKELENVIASTDLPHDEDEA
;
A
#
# COMPACT_ATOMS: atom_id res chain seq x y z
N MET A 1 15.71 40.94 -14.98
CA MET A 1 14.73 40.53 -16.00
C MET A 1 14.02 41.78 -16.47
N THR A 2 14.22 42.15 -17.73
CA THR A 2 13.49 43.24 -18.37
C THR A 2 12.09 42.76 -18.77
N VAL A 3 11.15 43.69 -19.00
CA VAL A 3 9.81 43.36 -19.50
C VAL A 3 9.88 42.62 -20.83
N ALA A 4 10.90 42.89 -21.66
CA ALA A 4 11.18 42.17 -22.89
C ALA A 4 11.56 40.70 -22.64
N ASP A 5 12.39 40.40 -21.63
CA ASP A 5 12.74 39.02 -21.27
C ASP A 5 11.53 38.21 -20.75
N VAL A 6 10.62 38.87 -20.01
CA VAL A 6 9.37 38.24 -19.54
C VAL A 6 8.44 37.96 -20.71
N ILE A 7 8.32 38.91 -21.64
CA ILE A 7 7.48 38.77 -22.84
C ILE A 7 8.03 37.66 -23.73
N ASP A 8 9.33 37.63 -24.00
CA ASP A 8 9.99 36.62 -24.83
C ASP A 8 9.93 35.22 -24.18
N TRP A 9 10.00 35.15 -22.85
CA TRP A 9 9.76 33.92 -22.07
C TRP A 9 8.29 33.46 -22.15
N THR A 10 7.31 34.38 -22.04
CA THR A 10 5.88 34.04 -22.17
C THR A 10 5.46 33.67 -23.59
N ILE A 11 6.11 34.23 -24.62
CA ILE A 11 5.82 33.93 -26.04
C ILE A 11 6.44 32.59 -26.45
N ASN A 12 7.64 32.27 -25.95
CA ASN A 12 8.32 30.99 -26.22
C ASN A 12 7.86 29.83 -25.32
N LEU A 13 6.89 30.07 -24.42
CA LEU A 13 6.27 29.01 -23.64
C LEU A 13 5.57 28.04 -24.61
N PRO A 14 5.79 26.72 -24.52
CA PRO A 14 5.16 25.76 -25.42
C PRO A 14 3.68 25.58 -25.02
N TRP A 15 2.85 26.59 -25.31
CA TRP A 15 1.43 26.69 -24.96
C TRP A 15 0.64 25.46 -25.42
N GLN A 16 1.03 24.83 -26.53
CA GLN A 16 0.45 23.57 -26.98
C GLN A 16 0.73 22.39 -26.03
N LYS A 17 1.95 22.28 -25.49
CA LYS A 17 2.31 21.27 -24.50
C LYS A 17 1.61 21.54 -23.17
N ALA A 18 1.59 22.80 -22.73
CA ALA A 18 0.90 23.22 -21.51
C ALA A 18 -0.61 22.94 -21.59
N PHE A 19 -1.24 23.27 -22.71
CA PHE A 19 -2.66 22.97 -22.96
C PHE A 19 -2.93 21.46 -23.03
N SER A 20 -2.04 20.68 -23.64
CA SER A 20 -2.17 19.22 -23.68
C SER A 20 -2.13 18.61 -22.28
N TRP A 21 -1.15 19.00 -21.45
CA TRP A 21 -1.06 18.55 -20.07
C TRP A 21 -2.21 19.06 -19.19
N PHE A 22 -2.69 20.28 -19.42
CA PHE A 22 -3.89 20.80 -18.76
C PHE A 22 -5.13 19.98 -19.10
N ALA A 23 -5.34 19.63 -20.38
CA ALA A 23 -6.44 18.78 -20.80
C ALA A 23 -6.35 17.38 -20.16
N VAL A 24 -5.15 16.80 -20.10
CA VAL A 24 -4.91 15.52 -19.39
C VAL A 24 -5.24 15.65 -17.91
N ALA A 25 -4.82 16.72 -17.24
CA ALA A 25 -5.09 16.95 -15.83
C ALA A 25 -6.59 17.10 -15.54
N VAL A 26 -7.34 17.79 -16.41
CA VAL A 26 -8.79 17.91 -16.32
C VAL A 26 -9.47 16.56 -16.53
N VAL A 27 -9.04 15.74 -17.50
CA VAL A 27 -9.59 14.40 -17.67
C VAL A 27 -9.28 13.52 -16.46
N ALA A 28 -8.05 13.58 -15.95
CA ALA A 28 -7.63 12.82 -14.77
C ALA A 28 -8.41 13.21 -13.51
N SER A 29 -8.72 14.50 -13.31
CA SER A 29 -9.51 14.96 -12.15
C SER A 29 -10.95 14.48 -12.22
N GLN A 30 -11.55 14.45 -13.41
CA GLN A 30 -12.91 13.93 -13.62
C GLN A 30 -12.98 12.41 -13.43
N LEU A 31 -11.88 11.70 -13.70
CA LEU A 31 -11.79 10.25 -13.52
C LEU A 31 -11.33 9.84 -12.10
N ARG A 32 -11.20 10.79 -11.15
CA ARG A 32 -10.72 10.52 -9.79
C ARG A 32 -11.56 9.45 -9.08
N ASP A 33 -12.88 9.47 -9.24
CA ASP A 33 -13.77 8.50 -8.60
C ASP A 33 -13.66 7.09 -9.22
N PHE A 34 -13.28 7.03 -10.50
CA PHE A 34 -13.04 5.78 -11.24
C PHE A 34 -11.58 5.33 -11.19
N PHE A 35 -10.73 6.08 -10.49
CA PHE A 35 -9.29 5.89 -10.54
C PHE A 35 -8.89 4.48 -10.13
N GLY A 36 -9.51 3.94 -9.08
CA GLY A 36 -9.24 2.58 -8.65
C GLY A 36 -9.62 1.53 -9.71
N ILE A 37 -10.75 1.69 -10.40
CA ILE A 37 -11.17 0.76 -11.45
C ILE A 37 -10.18 0.83 -12.61
N THR A 38 -9.80 2.03 -13.03
CA THR A 38 -8.83 2.25 -14.11
C THR A 38 -7.47 1.65 -13.76
N MET A 39 -6.97 1.88 -12.55
CA MET A 39 -5.70 1.32 -12.09
C MET A 39 -5.75 -0.19 -11.92
N GLY A 40 -6.78 -0.74 -11.29
CA GLY A 40 -6.95 -2.19 -11.20
C GLY A 40 -6.97 -2.84 -12.60
N THR A 41 -7.65 -2.18 -13.55
CA THR A 41 -7.72 -2.65 -14.94
C THR A 41 -6.33 -2.67 -15.56
N PHE A 42 -5.63 -1.54 -15.45
CA PHE A 42 -4.26 -1.38 -15.92
C PHE A 42 -3.33 -2.46 -15.33
N ILE A 43 -3.38 -2.66 -14.02
CA ILE A 43 -2.52 -3.60 -13.28
C ILE A 43 -2.73 -5.03 -13.77
N VAL A 44 -3.98 -5.49 -13.74
CA VAL A 44 -4.31 -6.86 -14.15
C VAL A 44 -4.01 -7.04 -15.64
N SER A 45 -4.22 -6.01 -16.47
CA SER A 45 -3.94 -6.07 -17.90
C SER A 45 -2.45 -6.12 -18.18
N PHE A 46 -1.65 -5.35 -17.44
CA PHE A 46 -0.20 -5.30 -17.57
C PHE A 46 0.43 -6.64 -17.20
N VAL A 47 0.07 -7.17 -16.02
CA VAL A 47 0.54 -8.48 -15.55
C VAL A 47 0.05 -9.59 -16.48
N GLY A 48 -1.21 -9.56 -16.88
CA GLY A 48 -1.80 -10.56 -17.77
C GLY A 48 -1.19 -10.56 -19.16
N ASN A 49 -0.91 -9.39 -19.73
CA ASN A 49 -0.24 -9.29 -21.01
C ASN A 49 1.20 -9.83 -20.92
N GLY A 50 1.93 -9.52 -19.84
CA GLY A 50 3.26 -10.10 -19.59
C GLY A 50 3.23 -11.63 -19.56
N PHE A 51 2.31 -12.21 -18.80
CA PHE A 51 2.12 -13.67 -18.75
C PHE A 51 1.78 -14.27 -20.11
N VAL A 52 0.84 -13.66 -20.84
CA VAL A 52 0.40 -14.12 -22.16
C VAL A 52 1.54 -14.03 -23.18
N GLN A 53 2.43 -13.05 -23.08
CA GLN A 53 3.61 -12.96 -23.93
C GLN A 53 4.63 -14.05 -23.59
N SER A 54 5.00 -14.21 -22.31
CA SER A 54 5.94 -15.25 -21.88
C SER A 54 5.45 -16.67 -22.18
N ALA A 55 4.14 -16.92 -22.07
CA ALA A 55 3.56 -18.24 -22.29
C ALA A 55 3.31 -18.59 -23.77
N GLN A 56 3.53 -17.66 -24.71
CA GLN A 56 3.32 -17.94 -26.14
C GLN A 56 4.30 -18.94 -26.73
N ASP A 57 5.50 -19.04 -26.16
CA ASP A 57 6.56 -19.90 -26.68
C ASP A 57 6.47 -21.35 -26.20
N TRP A 58 5.51 -21.63 -25.30
CA TRP A 58 5.30 -22.95 -24.72
C TRP A 58 4.91 -23.99 -25.78
N LEU A 59 5.66 -25.11 -25.81
CA LEU A 59 5.55 -26.18 -26.82
C LEU A 59 4.12 -26.66 -27.13
N PRO A 60 3.20 -26.83 -26.16
CA PRO A 60 1.85 -27.33 -26.42
C PRO A 60 1.01 -26.40 -27.31
N LEU A 61 1.30 -25.11 -27.28
CA LEU A 61 0.48 -24.07 -27.88
C LEU A 61 0.94 -23.67 -29.29
N ARG A 62 2.14 -24.10 -29.71
CA ARG A 62 2.67 -23.85 -31.07
C ARG A 62 1.85 -24.52 -32.18
N ARG A 63 0.95 -25.45 -31.82
CA ARG A 63 0.05 -26.16 -32.75
C ARG A 63 -1.11 -25.29 -33.26
N PHE A 64 -1.43 -24.18 -32.59
CA PHE A 64 -2.54 -23.30 -32.92
C PHE A 64 -2.10 -22.05 -33.67
N SER A 65 -3.04 -21.38 -34.36
CA SER A 65 -2.79 -20.08 -34.98
C SER A 65 -2.35 -19.04 -33.93
N PRO A 66 -1.54 -18.02 -34.30
CA PRO A 66 -1.06 -17.01 -33.35
C PRO A 66 -2.18 -16.28 -32.59
N GLN A 67 -3.30 -16.00 -33.28
CA GLN A 67 -4.46 -15.34 -32.68
C GLN A 67 -5.21 -16.26 -31.73
N THR A 68 -5.40 -17.53 -32.11
CA THR A 68 -6.07 -18.54 -31.26
C THR A 68 -5.25 -18.83 -30.01
N ARG A 69 -3.92 -18.97 -30.15
CA ARG A 69 -2.99 -19.17 -29.04
C ARG A 69 -3.10 -18.07 -27.99
N ARG A 70 -3.08 -16.81 -28.45
CA ARG A 70 -3.23 -15.65 -27.57
C ARG A 70 -4.55 -15.68 -26.81
N ARG A 71 -5.67 -15.92 -27.50
CA ARG A 71 -7.01 -16.00 -26.87
C ARG A 71 -7.10 -17.11 -25.83
N LEU A 72 -6.54 -18.28 -26.10
CA LEU A 72 -6.51 -19.40 -25.15
C LEU A 72 -5.71 -19.06 -23.89
N LEU A 73 -4.53 -18.44 -24.04
CA LEU A 73 -3.71 -17.99 -22.92
C LEU A 73 -4.40 -16.93 -22.07
N VAL A 74 -5.09 -15.98 -22.72
CA VAL A 74 -5.92 -14.98 -22.02
C VAL A 74 -7.02 -15.67 -21.21
N CYS A 75 -7.79 -16.58 -21.82
CA CYS A 75 -8.81 -17.33 -21.09
C CYS A 75 -8.24 -18.11 -19.91
N ALA A 76 -7.10 -18.81 -20.10
CA ALA A 76 -6.46 -19.57 -19.05
C ALA A 76 -6.01 -18.68 -17.88
N TYR A 77 -5.39 -17.54 -18.18
CA TYR A 77 -4.96 -16.56 -17.19
C TYR A 77 -6.13 -16.00 -16.37
N TYR A 78 -7.19 -15.53 -17.02
CA TYR A 78 -8.35 -14.98 -16.29
C TYR A 78 -9.12 -16.07 -15.54
N THR A 79 -9.19 -17.30 -16.06
CA THR A 79 -9.79 -18.42 -15.33
C THR A 79 -8.97 -18.73 -14.07
N ALA A 80 -7.65 -18.76 -14.17
CA ALA A 80 -6.77 -18.97 -13.02
C ALA A 80 -6.92 -17.86 -11.97
N ILE A 81 -6.97 -16.59 -12.40
CA ILE A 81 -7.16 -15.46 -11.49
C ILE A 81 -8.53 -15.47 -10.83
N VAL A 82 -9.61 -15.68 -11.59
CA VAL A 82 -10.96 -15.75 -11.01
C VAL A 82 -11.05 -16.92 -10.04
N SER A 83 -10.45 -18.06 -10.36
CA SER A 83 -10.40 -19.21 -9.45
C SER A 83 -9.60 -18.90 -8.18
N LEU A 84 -8.44 -18.25 -8.31
CA LEU A 84 -7.64 -17.82 -7.17
C LEU A 84 -8.40 -16.82 -6.29
N PHE A 85 -9.05 -15.82 -6.90
CA PHE A 85 -9.82 -14.81 -6.18
C PHE A 85 -11.06 -15.41 -5.52
N THR A 86 -11.71 -16.37 -6.17
CA THR A 86 -12.85 -17.11 -5.60
C THR A 86 -12.39 -17.99 -4.44
N LEU A 87 -11.28 -18.71 -4.59
CA LEU A 87 -10.70 -19.55 -3.53
C LEU A 87 -10.32 -18.69 -2.33
N PHE A 88 -9.55 -17.62 -2.56
CA PHE A 88 -9.17 -16.66 -1.53
C PHE A 88 -10.40 -16.03 -0.88
N GLY A 89 -11.37 -15.59 -1.69
CA GLY A 89 -12.60 -14.98 -1.22
C GLY A 89 -13.45 -15.90 -0.35
N VAL A 90 -13.65 -17.15 -0.78
CA VAL A 90 -14.45 -18.15 -0.05
C VAL A 90 -13.75 -18.60 1.24
N LEU A 91 -12.43 -18.73 1.22
CA LEU A 91 -11.68 -19.20 2.40
C LEU A 91 -11.45 -18.08 3.42
N ILE A 92 -11.05 -16.89 2.98
CA ILE A 92 -10.52 -15.86 3.88
C ILE A 92 -11.60 -14.86 4.28
N ILE A 93 -12.53 -14.47 3.40
CA ILE A 93 -13.55 -13.46 3.74
C ILE A 93 -14.42 -13.88 4.93
N PRO A 94 -14.92 -15.14 5.03
CA PRO A 94 -15.72 -15.53 6.19
C PRO A 94 -14.94 -15.43 7.49
N ASP A 95 -13.66 -15.83 7.49
CA ASP A 95 -12.81 -15.77 8.67
C ASP A 95 -12.50 -14.32 9.05
N VAL A 96 -12.14 -13.47 8.08
CA VAL A 96 -11.93 -12.02 8.25
C VAL A 96 -13.17 -11.34 8.84
N VAL A 97 -14.37 -11.65 8.32
CA VAL A 97 -15.61 -11.04 8.79
C VAL A 97 -15.97 -11.53 10.19
N ARG A 98 -15.78 -12.83 10.48
CA ARG A 98 -16.02 -13.40 11.81
C ARG A 98 -15.05 -12.84 12.84
N GLU A 99 -13.76 -12.85 12.54
CA GLU A 99 -12.70 -12.31 13.38
C GLU A 99 -12.89 -10.80 13.60
N GLY A 100 -13.28 -10.05 12.56
CA GLY A 100 -13.56 -8.62 12.64
C GLY A 100 -14.79 -8.31 13.49
N ALA A 101 -15.88 -9.08 13.33
CA ALA A 101 -17.08 -8.93 14.15
C ALA A 101 -16.81 -9.28 15.62
N ASP A 102 -16.03 -10.34 15.87
CA ASP A 102 -15.62 -10.73 17.21
C ASP A 102 -14.69 -9.69 17.86
N PHE A 103 -13.78 -9.09 17.09
CA PHE A 103 -12.95 -8.00 17.57
C PHE A 103 -13.79 -6.78 17.97
N VAL A 104 -14.73 -6.36 17.12
CA VAL A 104 -15.61 -5.22 17.41
C VAL A 104 -16.53 -5.50 18.61
N SER A 105 -17.05 -6.72 18.74
CA SER A 105 -17.89 -7.08 19.88
C SER A 105 -17.09 -7.08 21.18
N ARG A 106 -15.85 -7.61 21.20
CA ARG A 106 -14.95 -7.55 22.36
C ARG A 106 -14.65 -6.11 22.75
N LEU A 107 -14.40 -5.22 21.78
CA LEU A 107 -14.20 -3.79 22.02
C LEU A 107 -15.38 -3.11 22.73
N GLN A 108 -16.61 -3.55 22.47
CA GLN A 108 -17.82 -2.96 23.03
C GLN A 108 -18.25 -3.58 24.37
N THR A 109 -17.95 -4.86 24.58
CA THR A 109 -18.55 -5.66 25.67
C THR A 109 -17.60 -5.84 26.84
N GLU A 110 -16.29 -5.94 26.59
CA GLU A 110 -15.32 -6.07 27.67
C GLU A 110 -14.95 -4.71 28.24
N ASN A 111 -14.85 -4.66 29.57
CA ASN A 111 -14.15 -3.61 30.29
C ASN A 111 -12.64 -3.74 30.01
N LEU A 112 -12.25 -3.56 28.74
CA LEU A 112 -10.87 -3.57 28.24
C LEU A 112 -9.97 -2.65 29.06
N TRP A 113 -10.55 -1.62 29.68
CA TRP A 113 -9.93 -0.80 30.71
C TRP A 113 -9.27 -1.65 31.80
N VAL A 114 -9.97 -2.57 32.49
CA VAL A 114 -9.41 -3.39 33.57
C VAL A 114 -8.30 -4.26 33.02
N VAL A 115 -8.56 -4.90 31.88
CA VAL A 115 -7.66 -5.91 31.33
C VAL A 115 -6.34 -5.26 30.90
N VAL A 116 -6.39 -4.13 30.21
CA VAL A 116 -5.20 -3.40 29.75
C VAL A 116 -4.48 -2.78 30.94
N LEU A 117 -5.17 -2.11 31.89
CA LEU A 117 -4.53 -1.54 33.08
C LEU A 117 -3.88 -2.61 33.94
N GLU A 118 -4.56 -3.73 34.18
CA GLU A 118 -4.04 -4.81 35.00
C GLU A 118 -2.82 -5.45 34.35
N LYS A 119 -2.85 -5.64 33.02
CA LYS A 119 -1.69 -6.15 32.27
C LYS A 119 -0.55 -5.13 32.18
N MET A 120 -0.83 -3.84 32.05
CA MET A 120 0.15 -2.75 32.15
C MET A 120 0.81 -2.74 33.52
N ARG A 121 0.01 -2.79 34.58
CA ARG A 121 0.47 -2.77 35.97
C ARG A 121 1.33 -3.99 36.31
N LYS A 122 0.89 -5.19 35.90
CA LYS A 122 1.68 -6.43 36.06
C LYS A 122 2.95 -6.44 35.23
N GLY A 123 2.94 -5.87 34.02
CA GLY A 123 4.07 -5.93 33.08
C GLY A 123 5.13 -4.85 33.29
N LEU A 124 4.70 -3.62 33.53
CA LEU A 124 5.58 -2.45 33.67
C LEU A 124 5.96 -2.18 35.15
N GLY A 125 5.22 -2.76 36.09
CA GLY A 125 5.39 -2.54 37.53
C GLY A 125 4.76 -1.24 38.01
N ASP A 126 4.45 -1.20 39.31
CA ASP A 126 3.68 -0.10 39.91
C ASP A 126 4.34 1.27 39.72
N GLY A 127 5.67 1.38 39.77
CA GLY A 127 6.38 2.67 39.63
C GLY A 127 6.33 3.29 38.23
N VAL A 128 6.39 2.47 37.18
CA VAL A 128 6.25 2.94 35.79
C VAL A 128 4.79 3.29 35.51
N MET A 129 3.86 2.48 36.04
CA MET A 129 2.44 2.77 35.90
C MET A 129 2.07 4.07 36.61
N ASP A 130 2.57 4.32 37.82
CA ASP A 130 2.37 5.59 38.54
C ASP A 130 2.91 6.80 37.74
N SER A 131 4.00 6.60 37.00
CA SER A 131 4.62 7.64 36.15
C SER A 131 3.82 7.90 34.88
N LEU A 132 3.33 6.84 34.23
CA LEU A 132 2.43 6.92 33.06
C LEU A 132 1.08 7.54 33.43
N GLU A 133 0.55 7.18 34.60
CA GLU A 133 -0.67 7.77 35.16
C GLU A 133 -0.51 9.27 35.38
N ARG A 134 0.62 9.71 35.96
CA ARG A 134 0.94 11.13 36.10
C ARG A 134 1.05 11.82 34.74
N PHE A 135 1.72 11.20 33.77
CA PHE A 135 1.89 11.75 32.41
C PHE A 135 0.56 11.89 31.65
N LEU A 136 -0.28 10.85 31.69
CA LEU A 136 -1.56 10.84 30.98
C LEU A 136 -2.57 11.81 31.60
N LEU A 137 -2.55 11.99 32.92
CA LEU A 137 -3.35 13.04 33.56
C LEU A 137 -2.92 14.43 33.10
N ILE A 138 -1.62 14.71 33.04
CA ILE A 138 -1.10 15.99 32.55
C ILE A 138 -1.45 16.21 31.07
N ALA A 139 -1.37 15.16 30.26
CA ALA A 139 -1.66 15.22 28.83
C ALA A 139 -3.16 15.33 28.50
N SER A 140 -4.04 14.95 29.43
CA SER A 140 -5.50 14.97 29.25
C SER A 140 -6.20 16.11 29.99
N SER A 141 -5.52 16.80 30.92
CA SER A 141 -6.06 18.00 31.57
C SER A 141 -5.75 19.25 30.73
N ASP A 142 -6.79 19.97 30.29
CA ASP A 142 -6.66 21.27 29.61
C ASP A 142 -6.06 22.38 30.52
N ASP A 143 -5.90 22.09 31.82
CA ASP A 143 -5.50 23.05 32.86
C ASP A 143 -4.29 22.55 33.66
N VAL A 144 -3.10 22.97 33.24
CA VAL A 144 -1.78 22.62 33.84
C VAL A 144 -1.72 22.97 35.34
N THR A 145 -2.56 23.89 35.80
CA THR A 145 -2.62 24.39 37.17
C THR A 145 -3.22 23.40 38.18
N GLN A 146 -4.14 22.52 37.75
CA GLN A 146 -4.68 21.44 38.62
C GLN A 146 -3.72 20.24 38.75
N ALA A 147 -2.80 20.06 37.81
CA ALA A 147 -1.79 19.01 37.88
C ALA A 147 -0.73 19.26 38.99
N ILE A 148 -0.57 20.52 39.43
CA ILE A 148 0.39 20.92 40.47
C ILE A 148 -0.15 20.71 41.90
N ASP A 149 -1.47 20.58 42.08
CA ASP A 149 -2.10 20.36 43.39
C ASP A 149 -2.02 18.88 43.87
N PHE A 150 -1.15 18.09 43.23
CA PHE A 150 -0.94 16.68 43.51
C PHE A 150 -0.32 16.42 44.89
N ALA A 151 0.46 17.38 45.41
CA ALA A 151 0.99 17.33 46.77
C ALA A 151 -0.11 17.49 47.84
N ALA A 152 -1.27 18.05 47.49
CA ALA A 152 -2.45 18.13 48.35
C ALA A 152 -3.31 16.86 48.25
N LEU A 153 -3.39 16.22 47.07
CA LEU A 153 -4.07 14.93 46.86
C LEU A 153 -3.41 13.76 47.62
N ASP A 154 -2.08 13.74 47.70
CA ASP A 154 -1.31 12.72 48.44
C ASP A 154 -1.59 12.76 49.96
N ARG A 155 -2.13 13.89 50.46
CA ARG A 155 -2.48 14.09 51.88
C ARG A 155 -3.95 13.86 52.23
N ILE A 156 -4.85 13.85 51.24
CA ILE A 156 -6.31 13.83 51.47
C ILE A 156 -6.99 12.58 50.89
N ALA A 157 -6.45 11.97 49.83
CA ALA A 157 -7.12 10.86 49.17
C ALA A 157 -6.59 9.50 49.67
N GLY A 158 -7.42 8.78 50.41
CA GLY A 158 -7.28 7.33 50.48
C GLY A 158 -7.25 6.76 49.05
N GLY A 159 -6.40 5.75 48.81
CA GLY A 159 -6.05 5.27 47.46
C GLY A 159 -7.21 5.02 46.50
N ALA A 160 -8.42 4.78 47.01
CA ALA A 160 -9.66 4.58 46.26
C ALA A 160 -10.10 5.79 45.40
N GLN A 161 -9.97 7.03 45.91
CA GLN A 161 -10.45 8.22 45.18
C GLN A 161 -9.49 8.62 44.06
N ARG A 162 -8.18 8.38 44.27
CA ARG A 162 -7.13 8.52 43.25
C ARG A 162 -7.33 7.52 42.11
N THR A 163 -7.68 6.26 42.40
CA THR A 163 -7.99 5.25 41.38
C THR A 163 -9.23 5.62 40.55
N GLN A 164 -10.21 6.29 41.16
CA GLN A 164 -11.46 6.65 40.49
C GLN A 164 -11.29 7.80 39.48
N TYR A 165 -10.56 8.87 39.83
CA TYR A 165 -10.27 9.97 38.89
C TYR A 165 -9.33 9.54 37.76
N LEU A 166 -8.32 8.72 38.08
CA LEU A 166 -7.45 8.10 37.08
C LEU A 166 -8.23 7.18 36.14
N GLY A 167 -9.16 6.40 36.69
CA GLY A 167 -10.09 5.60 35.92
C GLY A 167 -10.84 6.43 34.88
N MET A 168 -11.37 7.60 35.26
CA MET A 168 -12.15 8.47 34.37
C MET A 168 -11.32 9.17 33.29
N ALA A 169 -10.15 9.73 33.62
CA ALA A 169 -9.29 10.41 32.65
C ALA A 169 -8.71 9.42 31.63
N LEU A 170 -8.24 8.26 32.11
CA LEU A 170 -7.76 7.19 31.25
C LEU A 170 -8.90 6.59 30.42
N GLN A 171 -10.11 6.45 30.97
CA GLN A 171 -11.30 6.00 30.26
C GLN A 171 -11.67 6.93 29.10
N ASN A 172 -11.50 8.25 29.23
CA ASN A 172 -11.79 9.19 28.16
C ASN A 172 -10.79 9.08 27.00
N VAL A 173 -9.49 9.04 27.31
CA VAL A 173 -8.43 8.83 26.31
C VAL A 173 -8.60 7.46 25.64
N LEU A 174 -8.83 6.40 26.42
CA LEU A 174 -9.02 5.06 25.89
C LEU A 174 -10.33 4.90 25.11
N ARG A 175 -11.43 5.56 25.49
CA ARG A 175 -12.66 5.59 24.68
C ARG A 175 -12.42 6.23 23.32
N GLN A 176 -11.61 7.29 23.28
CA GLN A 176 -11.22 7.92 22.03
C GLN A 176 -10.41 6.94 21.15
N TYR A 177 -9.49 6.18 21.76
CA TYR A 177 -8.75 5.11 21.07
C TYR A 177 -9.59 3.89 20.67
N THR A 178 -10.54 3.42 21.50
CA THR A 178 -11.41 2.29 21.15
C THR A 178 -12.39 2.67 20.06
N ASN A 179 -12.92 3.90 20.10
CA ASN A 179 -13.78 4.41 19.04
C ASN A 179 -12.98 4.58 17.74
N ALA A 180 -11.72 5.03 17.81
CA ALA A 180 -10.82 5.08 16.66
C ALA A 180 -10.47 3.67 16.14
N ALA A 181 -10.22 2.69 17.02
CA ALA A 181 -9.94 1.32 16.62
C ALA A 181 -11.16 0.65 15.97
N ALA A 182 -12.35 0.84 16.56
CA ALA A 182 -13.61 0.36 16.00
C ALA A 182 -13.93 1.04 14.67
N SER A 183 -13.70 2.36 14.55
CA SER A 183 -13.88 3.08 13.29
C SER A 183 -12.92 2.55 12.23
N VAL A 184 -11.63 2.38 12.54
CA VAL A 184 -10.63 1.78 11.62
C VAL A 184 -11.06 0.39 11.16
N VAL A 185 -11.52 -0.48 12.06
CA VAL A 185 -11.99 -1.83 11.67
C VAL A 185 -13.24 -1.76 10.80
N SER A 186 -14.19 -0.88 11.13
CA SER A 186 -15.40 -0.68 10.31
C SER A 186 -15.08 -0.09 8.93
N ASP A 187 -14.12 0.84 8.88
CA ASP A 187 -13.62 1.45 7.66
C ASP A 187 -12.91 0.39 6.81
N LEU A 188 -12.14 -0.50 7.43
CA LEU A 188 -11.50 -1.61 6.75
C LEU A 188 -12.49 -2.61 6.17
N LEU A 189 -13.50 -3.02 6.92
CA LEU A 189 -14.57 -3.89 6.42
C LEU A 189 -15.30 -3.24 5.23
N SER A 190 -15.58 -1.94 5.33
CA SER A 190 -16.18 -1.17 4.23
C SER A 190 -15.25 -1.07 3.01
N PHE A 191 -13.95 -0.89 3.25
CA PHE A 191 -12.92 -0.83 2.22
C PHE A 191 -12.79 -2.18 1.54
N THR A 192 -12.74 -3.29 2.27
CA THR A 192 -12.70 -4.65 1.71
C THR A 192 -13.87 -4.90 0.77
N THR A 193 -15.07 -4.46 1.15
CA THR A 193 -16.27 -4.62 0.31
C THR A 193 -16.18 -3.79 -0.98
N LYS A 194 -15.82 -2.50 -0.87
CA LYS A 194 -15.63 -1.62 -2.02
C LYS A 194 -14.52 -2.12 -2.94
N PHE A 195 -13.39 -2.53 -2.35
CA PHE A 195 -12.23 -3.07 -3.04
C PHE A 195 -12.57 -4.35 -3.79
N ALA A 196 -13.33 -5.28 -3.19
CA ALA A 196 -13.74 -6.51 -3.85
C ALA A 196 -14.59 -6.23 -5.11
N ILE A 197 -15.56 -5.31 -5.02
CA ILE A 197 -16.37 -4.89 -6.17
C ILE A 197 -15.47 -4.25 -7.24
N GLN A 198 -14.57 -3.36 -6.82
CA GLN A 198 -13.66 -2.66 -7.72
C GLN A 198 -12.71 -3.61 -8.44
N VAL A 199 -12.16 -4.60 -7.74
CA VAL A 199 -11.33 -5.67 -8.32
C VAL A 199 -12.15 -6.49 -9.29
N GLY A 200 -13.38 -6.86 -8.96
CA GLY A 200 -14.30 -7.58 -9.86
C GLY A 200 -14.56 -6.83 -11.16
N ILE A 201 -14.89 -5.54 -11.09
CA ILE A 201 -15.08 -4.70 -12.27
C ILE A 201 -13.77 -4.58 -13.06
N SER A 202 -12.66 -4.35 -12.37
CA SER A 202 -11.35 -4.24 -13.03
C SER A 202 -10.93 -5.53 -13.74
N LEU A 203 -11.30 -6.71 -13.21
CA LEU A 203 -11.04 -7.99 -13.84
C LEU A 203 -11.81 -8.13 -15.16
N ILE A 204 -13.08 -7.73 -15.17
CA ILE A 204 -13.92 -7.74 -16.37
C ILE A 204 -13.36 -6.78 -17.42
N LEU A 205 -13.09 -5.51 -17.03
CA LEU A 205 -12.54 -4.52 -17.95
C LEU A 205 -11.17 -4.94 -18.47
N SER A 206 -10.33 -5.49 -17.59
CA SER A 206 -9.00 -5.97 -17.95
C SER A 206 -9.09 -7.11 -18.93
N PHE A 207 -10.01 -8.06 -18.73
CA PHE A 207 -10.27 -9.13 -19.68
C PHE A 207 -10.63 -8.57 -21.06
N MET A 208 -11.54 -7.58 -21.13
CA MET A 208 -11.90 -6.95 -22.39
C MET A 208 -10.70 -6.26 -23.07
N VAL A 209 -9.90 -5.51 -22.30
CA VAL A 209 -8.70 -4.81 -22.80
C VAL A 209 -7.67 -5.79 -23.32
N VAL A 210 -7.33 -6.83 -22.56
CA VAL A 210 -6.31 -7.81 -22.98
C VAL A 210 -6.83 -8.65 -24.14
N TRP A 211 -8.11 -9.02 -24.16
CA TRP A 211 -8.70 -9.77 -25.26
C TRP A 211 -8.52 -9.04 -26.61
N ASP A 212 -8.89 -7.77 -26.67
CA ASP A 212 -8.85 -6.95 -27.89
C ASP A 212 -7.66 -5.99 -27.97
N LEU A 213 -6.60 -6.21 -27.19
CA LEU A 213 -5.41 -5.34 -27.17
C LEU A 213 -4.87 -5.00 -28.57
N PRO A 214 -4.78 -5.92 -29.56
CA PRO A 214 -4.29 -5.59 -30.89
C PRO A 214 -5.26 -4.71 -31.69
N GLY A 215 -6.57 -4.79 -31.40
CA GLY A 215 -7.57 -3.87 -31.93
C GLY A 215 -7.43 -2.49 -31.30
N ILE A 216 -7.34 -2.43 -29.97
CA ILE A 216 -7.17 -1.21 -29.19
C ILE A 216 -5.88 -0.47 -29.58
N GLN A 217 -4.76 -1.19 -29.69
CA GLN A 217 -3.47 -0.62 -30.11
C GLN A 217 -3.55 0.04 -31.47
N ARG A 218 -4.14 -0.63 -32.48
CA ARG A 218 -4.34 -0.04 -33.81
C ARG A 218 -5.24 1.19 -33.77
N GLY A 219 -6.30 1.16 -32.94
CA GLY A 219 -7.19 2.31 -32.73
C GLY A 219 -6.45 3.50 -32.12
N VAL A 220 -5.66 3.26 -31.06
CA VAL A 220 -4.85 4.27 -30.38
C VAL A 220 -3.76 4.82 -31.31
N GLU A 221 -3.05 3.96 -32.04
CA GLU A 221 -2.04 4.36 -33.03
C GLU A 221 -2.63 5.19 -34.17
N SER A 222 -3.88 4.94 -34.56
CA SER A 222 -4.57 5.76 -35.58
C SER A 222 -4.76 7.21 -35.14
N LEU A 223 -4.73 7.50 -33.84
CA LEU A 223 -4.81 8.87 -33.32
C LEU A 223 -3.58 9.71 -33.70
N ARG A 224 -2.44 9.05 -33.99
CA ARG A 224 -1.19 9.69 -34.41
C ARG A 224 -1.34 10.54 -35.67
N THR A 225 -2.30 10.20 -36.54
CA THR A 225 -2.56 10.93 -37.80
C THR A 225 -3.87 11.72 -37.77
N SER A 226 -4.55 11.76 -36.62
CA SER A 226 -5.87 12.39 -36.45
C SER A 226 -5.77 13.87 -36.02
N ARG A 227 -6.93 14.53 -35.82
CA ARG A 227 -7.00 15.89 -35.27
C ARG A 227 -6.43 16.01 -33.84
N VAL A 228 -6.34 14.90 -33.11
CA VAL A 228 -5.75 14.87 -31.76
C VAL A 228 -4.27 14.43 -31.77
N ALA A 229 -3.64 14.34 -32.94
CA ALA A 229 -2.23 13.99 -33.09
C ALA A 229 -1.27 14.82 -32.21
N PRO A 230 -1.46 16.15 -32.03
CA PRO A 230 -0.58 16.93 -31.15
C PRO A 230 -0.61 16.46 -29.69
N ILE A 231 -1.78 16.06 -29.19
CA ILE A 231 -1.96 15.53 -27.83
C ILE A 231 -1.34 14.13 -27.75
N TYR A 232 -1.64 13.26 -28.71
CA TYR A 232 -1.10 11.90 -28.76
C TYR A 232 0.43 11.90 -28.76
N ASN A 233 1.07 12.67 -29.64
CA ASN A 233 2.52 12.71 -29.77
C ASN A 233 3.22 13.29 -28.53
N THR A 234 2.51 14.10 -27.73
CA THR A 234 3.04 14.67 -26.50
C THR A 234 2.86 13.73 -25.30
N VAL A 235 1.71 13.06 -25.21
CA VAL A 235 1.30 12.31 -24.00
C VAL A 235 1.63 10.83 -24.11
N ALA A 236 1.46 10.21 -25.28
CA ALA A 236 1.59 8.77 -25.44
C ALA A 236 2.99 8.24 -25.05
N PRO A 237 4.11 8.86 -25.46
CA PRO A 237 5.43 8.40 -25.04
C PRO A 237 5.63 8.48 -23.53
N SER A 238 5.18 9.57 -22.89
CA SER A 238 5.27 9.73 -21.43
C SER A 238 4.41 8.72 -20.69
N LEU A 239 3.21 8.42 -21.21
CA LEU A 239 2.29 7.46 -20.61
C LEU A 239 2.79 6.02 -20.75
N GLU A 240 3.38 5.64 -21.89
CA GLU A 240 3.97 4.32 -22.10
C GLU A 240 5.11 4.05 -21.13
N VAL A 241 5.99 5.04 -20.95
CA VAL A 241 7.06 5.03 -19.96
C VAL A 241 6.50 4.87 -18.56
N PHE A 242 5.57 5.74 -18.17
CA PHE A 242 4.99 5.73 -16.84
C PHE A 242 4.31 4.39 -16.56
N ALA A 243 3.51 3.90 -17.49
CA ALA A 243 2.84 2.60 -17.43
C ALA A 243 3.85 1.46 -17.20
N THR A 244 4.95 1.45 -17.94
CA THR A 244 5.96 0.39 -17.83
C THR A 244 6.69 0.44 -16.49
N LEU A 245 7.09 1.63 -16.02
CA LEU A 245 7.73 1.81 -14.72
C LEU A 245 6.79 1.45 -13.57
N PHE A 246 5.57 1.96 -13.62
CA PHE A 246 4.55 1.70 -12.61
C PHE A 246 4.17 0.22 -12.54
N GLY A 247 3.92 -0.42 -13.69
CA GLY A 247 3.56 -1.83 -13.78
C GLY A 247 4.62 -2.75 -13.20
N LYS A 248 5.91 -2.48 -13.48
CA LYS A 248 7.03 -3.25 -12.92
C LYS A 248 7.24 -3.00 -11.44
N ALA A 249 7.16 -1.75 -10.99
CA ALA A 249 7.24 -1.40 -9.58
C ALA A 249 6.13 -2.10 -8.77
N LEU A 250 4.90 -2.13 -9.30
CA LEU A 250 3.82 -2.82 -8.63
C LEU A 250 3.99 -4.34 -8.63
N GLN A 251 4.50 -4.94 -9.71
CA GLN A 251 4.80 -6.38 -9.74
C GLN A 251 5.88 -6.77 -8.71
N ALA A 252 6.89 -5.92 -8.55
CA ALA A 252 7.89 -6.07 -7.49
C ALA A 252 7.26 -5.92 -6.10
N GLN A 253 6.48 -4.86 -5.87
CA GLN A 253 5.82 -4.61 -4.59
C GLN A 253 4.84 -5.71 -4.21
N ALA A 254 4.09 -6.26 -5.16
CA ALA A 254 3.16 -7.36 -4.93
C ALA A 254 3.90 -8.63 -4.45
N ARG A 255 5.08 -8.92 -5.03
CA ARG A 255 5.94 -10.03 -4.58
C ARG A 255 6.45 -9.79 -3.15
N ILE A 256 6.92 -8.58 -2.85
CA ILE A 256 7.38 -8.20 -1.51
C ILE A 256 6.26 -8.31 -0.49
N ALA A 257 5.10 -7.71 -0.77
CA ALA A 257 3.94 -7.73 0.09
C ALA A 257 3.45 -9.15 0.36
N MET A 258 3.47 -10.04 -0.65
CA MET A 258 3.11 -11.45 -0.49
C MET A 258 4.08 -12.17 0.45
N VAL A 259 5.39 -12.06 0.24
CA VAL A 259 6.38 -12.71 1.11
C VAL A 259 6.30 -12.16 2.54
N ASN A 260 6.23 -10.83 2.69
CA ASN A 260 6.07 -10.17 3.98
C ASN A 260 4.83 -10.69 4.71
N THR A 261 3.69 -10.75 4.03
CA THR A 261 2.43 -11.27 4.59
C THR A 261 2.56 -12.71 5.05
N ILE A 262 3.17 -13.58 4.25
CA ILE A 262 3.36 -14.99 4.60
C ILE A 262 4.25 -15.11 5.84
N LEU A 263 5.37 -14.37 5.89
CA LEU A 263 6.27 -14.38 7.05
C LEU A 263 5.58 -13.83 8.30
N THR A 264 4.83 -12.73 8.20
CA THR A 264 4.06 -12.18 9.32
C THR A 264 2.95 -13.15 9.75
N ALA A 265 2.24 -13.79 8.82
CA ALA A 265 1.22 -14.80 9.11
C ALA A 265 1.79 -15.98 9.89
N LEU A 266 2.93 -16.51 9.45
CA LEU A 266 3.64 -17.59 10.13
C LEU A 266 4.13 -17.15 11.52
N GLY A 267 4.63 -15.92 11.65
CA GLY A 267 5.03 -15.34 12.93
C GLY A 267 3.86 -15.19 13.91
N MET A 268 2.72 -14.69 13.45
CA MET A 268 1.50 -14.58 14.25
C MET A 268 0.97 -15.96 14.64
N TRP A 269 0.98 -16.91 13.72
CA TRP A 269 0.58 -18.30 13.98
C TRP A 269 1.49 -18.97 15.03
N ALA A 270 2.80 -18.81 14.91
CA ALA A 270 3.78 -19.34 15.87
C ALA A 270 3.62 -18.69 17.26
N LEU A 271 3.32 -17.39 17.32
CA LEU A 271 3.06 -16.66 18.56
C LEU A 271 1.63 -16.89 19.09
N GLN A 272 0.80 -17.67 18.41
CA GLN A 272 -0.60 -17.93 18.75
C GLN A 272 -1.38 -16.63 18.97
N ILE A 273 -1.27 -15.68 18.04
CA ILE A 273 -2.06 -14.45 18.04
C ILE A 273 -3.38 -14.75 17.31
N PRO A 274 -4.55 -14.46 17.90
CA PRO A 274 -5.83 -14.63 17.23
C PRO A 274 -5.97 -13.61 16.09
N GLY A 275 -6.84 -13.92 15.12
CA GLY A 275 -7.07 -12.99 14.01
C GLY A 275 -6.06 -13.10 12.88
N VAL A 276 -5.39 -14.25 12.70
CA VAL A 276 -4.33 -14.39 11.67
C VAL A 276 -4.90 -14.10 10.28
N GLY A 277 -6.12 -14.55 9.96
CA GLY A 277 -6.73 -14.29 8.66
C GLY A 277 -6.96 -12.79 8.41
N LEU A 278 -7.67 -12.12 9.32
CA LEU A 278 -7.93 -10.69 9.30
C LEU A 278 -6.65 -9.85 9.25
N LEU A 279 -5.73 -10.11 10.18
CA LEU A 279 -4.51 -9.34 10.32
C LEU A 279 -3.54 -9.57 9.16
N SER A 280 -3.45 -10.79 8.62
CA SER A 280 -2.63 -11.05 7.44
C SER A 280 -3.20 -10.41 6.18
N LEU A 281 -4.52 -10.40 6.00
CA LEU A 281 -5.14 -9.63 4.91
C LEU A 281 -4.83 -8.13 5.05
N PHE A 282 -4.90 -7.61 6.28
CA PHE A 282 -4.56 -6.23 6.55
C PHE A 282 -3.09 -5.91 6.27
N VAL A 283 -2.16 -6.77 6.69
CA VAL A 283 -0.72 -6.68 6.38
C VAL A 283 -0.48 -6.72 4.88
N PHE A 284 -1.18 -7.58 4.13
CA PHE A 284 -1.05 -7.66 2.69
C PHE A 284 -1.45 -6.37 1.98
N ILE A 285 -2.60 -5.80 2.35
CA ILE A 285 -3.09 -4.54 1.79
C ILE A 285 -2.13 -3.40 2.15
N CYS A 286 -1.74 -3.29 3.41
CA CYS A 286 -0.80 -2.27 3.88
C CYS A 286 0.59 -2.44 3.25
N GLY A 287 1.00 -3.67 2.93
CA GLY A 287 2.28 -4.00 2.31
C GLY A 287 2.48 -3.38 0.94
N PHE A 288 1.43 -2.86 0.28
CA PHE A 288 1.58 -2.08 -0.94
C PHE A 288 2.00 -0.62 -0.69
N ILE A 289 1.94 -0.13 0.55
CA ILE A 289 2.33 1.22 0.93
C ILE A 289 3.79 1.17 1.45
N PRO A 290 4.77 1.68 0.71
CA PRO A 290 6.18 1.61 1.11
C PRO A 290 6.42 2.35 2.43
N ILE A 291 7.22 1.75 3.31
CA ILE A 291 7.62 2.28 4.65
C ILE A 291 6.44 2.36 5.63
N ALA A 292 5.36 3.06 5.27
CA ALA A 292 4.20 3.26 6.14
C ALA A 292 3.39 1.97 6.35
N GLY A 293 3.41 1.03 5.40
CA GLY A 293 2.67 -0.22 5.46
C GLY A 293 2.93 -1.02 6.74
N VAL A 294 4.21 -1.20 7.09
CA VAL A 294 4.62 -1.93 8.31
C VAL A 294 4.16 -1.21 9.57
N ILE A 295 4.25 0.12 9.60
CA ILE A 295 3.82 0.92 10.74
C ILE A 295 2.32 0.78 10.95
N ILE A 296 1.54 0.97 9.88
CA ILE A 296 0.08 0.90 9.89
C ILE A 296 -0.37 -0.52 10.29
N SER A 297 0.26 -1.57 9.73
CA SER A 297 -0.10 -2.96 10.02
C SER A 297 0.28 -3.42 11.42
N THR A 298 1.34 -2.88 12.01
CA THR A 298 1.81 -3.27 13.35
C THR A 298 0.86 -2.85 14.44
N VAL A 299 0.17 -1.71 14.28
CA VAL A 299 -0.74 -1.16 15.29
C VAL A 299 -1.83 -2.15 15.71
N PRO A 300 -2.68 -2.69 14.81
CA PRO A 300 -3.72 -3.63 15.22
C PRO A 300 -3.16 -4.98 15.72
N ILE A 301 -2.05 -5.47 15.15
CA ILE A 301 -1.42 -6.72 15.61
C ILE A 301 -0.91 -6.57 17.05
N GLY A 302 -0.22 -5.47 17.32
CA GLY A 302 0.28 -5.13 18.65
C GLY A 302 -0.87 -4.91 19.65
N PHE A 303 -1.95 -4.26 19.22
CA PHE A 303 -3.12 -4.05 20.05
C PHE A 303 -3.76 -5.38 20.49
N VAL A 304 -4.02 -6.29 19.55
CA VAL A 304 -4.55 -7.64 19.85
C VAL A 304 -3.60 -8.40 20.78
N ALA A 305 -2.29 -8.33 20.54
CA ALA A 305 -1.30 -8.99 21.40
C ALA A 305 -1.30 -8.44 22.84
N LEU A 306 -1.44 -7.12 23.00
CA LEU A 306 -1.46 -6.45 24.29
C LEU A 306 -2.73 -6.78 25.08
N THR A 307 -3.90 -6.71 24.45
CA THR A 307 -5.18 -6.95 25.13
C THR A 307 -5.32 -8.40 25.56
N GLU A 308 -4.92 -9.36 24.72
CA GLU A 308 -5.09 -10.79 24.97
C GLU A 308 -3.97 -11.37 25.84
N TYR A 309 -2.73 -10.91 25.69
CA TYR A 309 -1.57 -11.59 26.30
C TYR A 309 -0.61 -10.68 27.06
N GLY A 310 -0.79 -9.36 27.01
CA GLY A 310 0.02 -8.38 27.76
C GLY A 310 1.37 -8.07 27.11
N PHE A 311 2.23 -7.38 27.88
CA PHE A 311 3.47 -6.77 27.37
C PHE A 311 4.49 -7.76 26.83
N THR A 312 4.59 -8.96 27.42
CA THR A 312 5.56 -9.97 26.96
C THR A 312 5.28 -10.40 25.53
N LYS A 313 4.02 -10.68 25.18
CA LYS A 313 3.64 -11.02 23.81
C LYS A 313 3.69 -9.81 22.87
N LEU A 314 3.34 -8.61 23.33
CA LEU A 314 3.53 -7.39 22.54
C LEU A 314 5.00 -7.22 22.13
N ALA A 315 5.93 -7.40 23.06
CA ALA A 315 7.37 -7.33 22.77
C ALA A 315 7.82 -8.40 21.77
N LEU A 316 7.31 -9.64 21.90
CA LEU A 316 7.59 -10.72 20.94
C LEU A 316 7.03 -10.42 19.54
N VAL A 317 5.84 -9.81 19.46
CA VAL A 317 5.24 -9.38 18.18
C VAL A 317 6.08 -8.28 17.54
N ILE A 318 6.49 -7.27 18.29
CA ILE A 318 7.37 -6.20 17.79
C ILE A 318 8.70 -6.78 17.30
N LEU A 319 9.29 -7.71 18.06
CA LEU A 319 10.52 -8.39 17.67
C LEU A 319 10.34 -9.21 16.39
N MET A 320 9.24 -9.95 16.27
CA MET A 320 8.90 -10.73 15.08
C MET A 320 8.75 -9.83 13.86
N ILE A 321 7.93 -8.78 13.95
CA ILE A 321 7.70 -7.84 12.84
C ILE A 321 9.01 -7.15 12.44
N THR A 322 9.82 -6.76 13.42
CA THR A 322 11.15 -6.19 13.17
C THR A 322 12.01 -7.17 12.40
N GLY A 323 12.06 -8.44 12.80
CA GLY A 323 12.78 -9.49 12.07
C GLY A 323 12.29 -9.67 10.64
N VAL A 324 10.98 -9.70 10.42
CA VAL A 324 10.40 -9.77 9.06
C VAL A 324 10.78 -8.52 8.24
N HIS A 325 10.72 -7.33 8.84
CA HIS A 325 11.11 -6.10 8.15
C HIS A 325 12.60 -6.04 7.83
N PHE A 326 13.47 -6.63 8.65
CA PHE A 326 14.88 -6.79 8.30
C PHE A 326 15.06 -7.67 7.07
N ILE A 327 14.32 -8.78 6.96
CA ILE A 327 14.34 -9.65 5.77
C ILE A 327 13.83 -8.88 4.55
N GLU A 328 12.77 -8.10 4.71
CA GLU A 328 12.23 -7.24 3.65
C GLU A 328 13.26 -6.19 3.18
N ALA A 329 13.79 -5.39 4.12
CA ALA A 329 14.62 -4.24 3.81
C ALA A 329 16.02 -4.59 3.29
N TYR A 330 16.61 -5.67 3.80
CA TYR A 330 17.99 -6.07 3.46
C TYR A 330 18.08 -7.30 2.57
N GLY A 331 17.02 -8.11 2.47
CA GLY A 331 16.96 -9.29 1.61
C GLY A 331 16.10 -9.05 0.38
N LEU A 332 14.79 -8.86 0.57
CA LEU A 332 13.82 -8.79 -0.52
C LEU A 332 13.99 -7.53 -1.38
N ASN A 333 14.12 -6.36 -0.77
CA ASN A 333 14.23 -5.09 -1.49
C ASN A 333 15.48 -5.08 -2.38
N PRO A 334 16.69 -5.45 -1.90
CA PRO A 334 17.86 -5.52 -2.77
C PRO A 334 17.78 -6.63 -3.83
N ALA A 335 17.20 -7.79 -3.49
CA ALA A 335 17.06 -8.90 -4.45
C ALA A 335 16.07 -8.60 -5.58
N ILE A 336 15.07 -7.75 -5.32
CA ILE A 336 14.01 -7.43 -6.28
C ILE A 336 14.28 -6.12 -7.02
N TYR A 337 14.93 -5.14 -6.38
CA TYR A 337 15.23 -3.81 -6.95
C TYR A 337 16.73 -3.59 -7.17
N SER A 338 17.43 -4.58 -7.74
CA SER A 338 18.88 -4.55 -8.00
C SER A 338 19.39 -3.15 -8.39
N ALA A 339 20.10 -2.52 -7.44
CA ALA A 339 20.83 -1.25 -7.49
C ALA A 339 20.07 0.10 -7.60
N HIS A 340 20.12 0.85 -6.49
CA HIS A 340 20.40 2.30 -6.39
C HIS A 340 19.46 3.34 -7.02
N LEU A 341 18.26 3.48 -6.44
CA LEU A 341 17.67 4.80 -6.18
C LEU A 341 17.37 4.92 -4.68
N LYS A 342 18.36 5.39 -3.92
CA LYS A 342 18.22 5.69 -2.50
C LYS A 342 17.44 7.00 -2.34
N LEU A 343 16.14 7.00 -2.64
CA LEU A 343 15.27 8.08 -2.22
C LEU A 343 15.37 8.16 -0.69
N HIS A 344 15.69 9.34 -0.17
CA HIS A 344 15.77 9.54 1.26
C HIS A 344 14.40 9.21 1.88
N PRO A 345 14.31 8.39 2.96
CA PRO A 345 13.03 7.99 3.55
C PRO A 345 12.08 9.17 3.84
N LEU A 346 12.64 10.30 4.28
CA LEU A 346 11.86 11.54 4.49
C LEU A 346 11.16 12.06 3.23
N LEU A 347 11.80 11.94 2.06
CA LEU A 347 11.19 12.35 0.79
C LEU A 347 10.02 11.41 0.45
N VAL A 348 10.20 10.11 0.62
CA VAL A 348 9.14 9.11 0.42
C VAL A 348 7.93 9.39 1.32
N LEU A 349 8.16 9.65 2.61
CA LEU A 349 7.09 10.01 3.56
C LEU A 349 6.39 11.32 3.19
N THR A 350 7.16 12.34 2.79
CA THR A 350 6.61 13.64 2.40
C THR A 350 5.70 13.50 1.18
N VAL A 351 6.15 12.77 0.16
CA VAL A 351 5.33 12.56 -1.04
C VAL A 351 4.14 11.63 -0.75
N LEU A 352 4.26 10.66 0.15
CA LEU A 352 3.12 9.85 0.60
C LEU A 352 2.00 10.73 1.16
N VAL A 353 2.32 11.68 2.04
CA VAL A 353 1.33 12.59 2.64
C VAL A 353 0.67 13.46 1.56
N VAL A 354 1.45 14.01 0.63
CA VAL A 354 0.91 14.84 -0.46
C VAL A 354 0.03 14.01 -1.41
N ALA A 355 0.46 12.79 -1.75
CA ALA A 355 -0.24 11.92 -2.66
C ALA A 355 -1.53 11.37 -2.05
N GLU A 356 -1.52 11.02 -0.76
CA GLU A 356 -2.71 10.62 0.00
C GLU A 356 -3.78 11.72 -0.02
N HIS A 357 -3.41 12.95 0.27
CA HIS A 357 -4.36 14.07 0.25
C HIS A 357 -4.94 14.31 -1.15
N SER A 358 -4.14 14.07 -2.19
CA SER A 358 -4.52 14.34 -3.59
C SER A 358 -5.37 13.22 -4.20
N LEU A 359 -5.00 11.95 -4.01
CA LEU A 359 -5.59 10.80 -4.70
C LEU A 359 -6.06 9.68 -3.75
N GLY A 360 -6.06 9.93 -2.43
CA GLY A 360 -6.45 8.97 -1.41
C GLY A 360 -5.51 7.77 -1.34
N VAL A 361 -6.08 6.59 -1.07
CA VAL A 361 -5.35 5.31 -1.00
C VAL A 361 -4.57 5.03 -2.29
N TRP A 362 -5.11 5.42 -3.45
CA TRP A 362 -4.42 5.24 -4.74
C TRP A 362 -3.22 6.15 -4.91
N GLY A 363 -3.23 7.32 -4.26
CA GLY A 363 -2.09 8.21 -4.17
C GLY A 363 -0.91 7.58 -3.44
N LEU A 364 -1.18 6.84 -2.35
CA LEU A 364 -0.14 6.13 -1.60
C LEU A 364 0.58 5.08 -2.46
N LEU A 365 -0.17 4.35 -3.29
CA LEU A 365 0.38 3.37 -4.23
C LEU A 365 1.23 4.01 -5.34
N LEU A 366 0.80 5.20 -5.79
CA LEU A 366 1.44 5.93 -6.86
C LEU A 366 2.59 6.83 -6.42
N ALA A 367 2.68 7.14 -5.13
CA ALA A 367 3.57 8.14 -4.61
C ALA A 367 5.01 7.91 -5.06
N VAL A 368 5.54 6.69 -4.86
CA VAL A 368 6.94 6.38 -5.20
C VAL A 368 7.17 6.35 -6.71
N PRO A 369 6.42 5.60 -7.53
CA PRO A 369 6.62 5.58 -8.98
C PRO A 369 6.45 6.95 -9.65
N LEU A 370 5.45 7.73 -9.19
CA LEU A 370 5.22 9.08 -9.70
C LEU A 370 6.35 10.03 -9.33
N THR A 371 6.92 9.89 -8.14
CA THR A 371 8.06 10.67 -7.68
C THR A 371 9.30 10.38 -8.51
N VAL A 372 9.62 9.10 -8.72
CA VAL A 372 10.74 8.66 -9.56
C VAL A 372 10.55 9.17 -10.99
N PHE A 373 9.36 8.98 -11.55
CA PHE A 373 9.02 9.49 -12.87
C PHE A 373 9.21 11.02 -12.94
N THR A 374 8.70 11.78 -11.96
CA THR A 374 8.82 13.24 -11.97
C THR A 374 10.28 13.70 -11.83
N LEU A 375 11.03 13.10 -10.91
CA LEU A 375 12.44 13.44 -10.70
C LEU A 375 13.27 13.13 -11.96
N ASP A 376 13.16 11.93 -12.50
CA ASP A 376 14.03 11.50 -13.60
C ASP A 376 13.59 12.07 -14.96
N TYR A 377 12.29 12.06 -15.25
CA TYR A 377 11.75 12.47 -16.55
C TYR A 377 11.52 13.97 -16.67
N VAL A 378 11.02 14.63 -15.61
CA VAL A 378 10.62 16.05 -15.68
C VAL A 378 11.74 16.98 -15.23
N LEU A 379 12.51 16.60 -14.21
CA LEU A 379 13.49 17.49 -13.58
C LEU A 379 14.94 17.21 -13.99
N ARG A 380 15.38 15.94 -14.04
CA ARG A 380 16.81 15.61 -14.05
C ARG A 380 17.41 15.35 -15.43
N TYR A 381 16.67 14.77 -16.38
CA TYR A 381 17.19 14.45 -17.73
C TYR A 381 16.24 14.90 -18.86
N PRO A 382 16.32 16.17 -19.32
CA PRO A 382 15.43 16.68 -20.37
C PRO A 382 15.67 16.09 -21.79
N GLU A 383 16.79 15.42 -22.06
CA GLU A 383 17.18 15.00 -23.42
C GLU A 383 17.64 13.52 -23.59
N TYR A 384 17.65 12.69 -22.54
CA TYR A 384 17.94 11.26 -22.71
C TYR A 384 16.65 10.47 -22.93
N SER A 385 16.59 9.72 -24.03
CA SER A 385 15.49 8.82 -24.31
C SER A 385 15.34 7.85 -23.15
N VAL A 386 14.12 7.79 -22.62
CA VAL A 386 13.75 6.97 -21.47
C VAL A 386 14.15 5.50 -21.65
N THR A 387 14.20 5.05 -22.89
CA THR A 387 14.73 3.74 -23.25
C THR A 387 16.13 3.50 -22.70
N GLY A 388 17.04 4.47 -22.61
CA GLY A 388 18.43 4.23 -22.16
C GLY A 388 18.64 4.16 -20.64
N VAL A 389 17.86 4.92 -19.86
CA VAL A 389 17.92 4.88 -18.39
C VAL A 389 17.01 3.77 -17.87
N ALA A 390 15.80 3.66 -18.40
CA ALA A 390 14.90 2.57 -18.06
C ALA A 390 15.38 1.23 -18.62
N SER A 391 16.06 1.12 -19.79
CA SER A 391 16.68 -0.15 -20.20
C SER A 391 17.88 -0.51 -19.34
N LYS A 392 18.68 0.46 -18.86
CA LYS A 392 19.79 0.16 -17.93
C LYS A 392 19.27 -0.33 -16.59
N GLU A 393 18.29 0.37 -16.03
CA GLU A 393 17.66 -0.04 -14.78
C GLU A 393 16.87 -1.35 -14.95
N LEU A 394 16.25 -1.56 -16.12
CA LEU A 394 15.54 -2.80 -16.42
C LEU A 394 16.47 -3.98 -16.75
N GLU A 395 17.57 -3.78 -17.47
CA GLU A 395 18.62 -4.78 -17.69
C GLU A 395 19.24 -5.17 -16.34
N ASN A 396 19.46 -4.21 -15.44
CA ASN A 396 19.91 -4.50 -14.08
C ASN A 396 18.87 -5.30 -13.27
N VAL A 397 17.57 -5.05 -13.50
CA VAL A 397 16.45 -5.80 -12.87
C VAL A 397 16.25 -7.18 -13.51
N ILE A 398 16.48 -7.34 -14.82
CA ILE A 398 16.32 -8.60 -15.57
C ILE A 398 17.54 -9.50 -15.36
N ALA A 399 18.76 -8.98 -15.43
CA ALA A 399 20.00 -9.73 -15.22
C ALA A 399 20.14 -10.32 -13.81
N SER A 400 19.41 -9.79 -12.82
CA SER A 400 19.31 -10.38 -11.47
C SER A 400 18.28 -11.52 -11.36
N THR A 401 17.49 -11.78 -12.41
CA THR A 401 16.41 -12.80 -12.43
C THR A 401 16.75 -14.05 -13.24
N ASP A 402 17.70 -13.95 -14.18
CA ASP A 402 18.24 -15.11 -14.90
C ASP A 402 19.51 -15.58 -14.17
N LEU A 403 19.36 -16.57 -13.29
CA LEU A 403 20.50 -17.41 -12.93
C LEU A 403 20.98 -18.08 -14.23
N PRO A 404 22.30 -18.10 -14.53
CA PRO A 404 22.79 -18.87 -15.66
C PRO A 404 22.37 -20.32 -15.44
N HIS A 405 21.53 -20.83 -16.33
CA HIS A 405 21.42 -22.27 -16.50
C HIS A 405 22.80 -22.75 -16.92
N ASP A 406 23.32 -23.72 -16.17
CA ASP A 406 24.55 -24.44 -16.45
C ASP A 406 24.64 -24.80 -17.94
N GLU A 407 25.44 -24.03 -18.67
CA GLU A 407 26.15 -24.51 -19.84
C GLU A 407 27.63 -24.50 -19.46
N ASP A 408 28.08 -25.66 -18.97
CA ASP A 408 29.37 -26.25 -19.34
C ASP A 408 29.45 -27.66 -18.74
N GLU A 409 28.76 -28.60 -19.41
CA GLU A 409 29.27 -29.97 -19.57
C GLU A 409 30.46 -29.91 -20.54
N ALA A 410 31.68 -30.03 -20.02
CA ALA A 410 32.84 -30.60 -20.70
C ALA A 410 33.90 -31.06 -19.69
#